data_AF-A0A835KST9-F1
#
_entry.id   AF-A0A835KST9-F1
#
_cell.length_a   1.000
_cell.length_b   1.000
_cell.length_c   1.000
_cell.angle_alpha   90.00
_cell.angle_beta   90.00
_cell.angle_gamma   90.00
#
_symmetry.space_group_name_H-M   'P 1'
#
loop_
_entity.id
_entity.type
_entity.pdbx_description
1 polymer ?
#
loop_
_entity_poly.entity_id
_entity_poly.type
_entity_poly.pdbx_seq_one_letter_code
_entity_poly.pdbx_strand_id
1 'polypeptide(L)'
;MTPLVPMKPLDGPGGYLRWKESVLLRLHTLGVARVLSVDRPFAAGDEATAKNWDHDDAICRGHILTTLSDRLLPDYARIATAGDLWRALARTYDVDSRRAWRDRFDGFEFHHKAPGDVLLEEMAHAEALGVAAKLPDDHVASALCGKLPEVVGTAAVARPDAEIGMSVVWDVARRVVASDIGPEWLWKTPETDDEEQGGYYLDGPKPPGQSTGRRERGEHGHVARNCRRRGFVRA
;
A
#
# COMPACT_ATOMS: atom_id res chain seq x y z
N MET A 1 0.72 12.81 -37.89
CA MET A 1 1.69 12.51 -36.82
C MET A 1 1.05 12.89 -35.49
N THR A 2 0.72 11.91 -34.66
CA THR A 2 0.20 12.17 -33.31
C THR A 2 1.31 12.82 -32.49
N PRO A 3 1.08 13.97 -31.83
CA PRO A 3 2.12 14.61 -31.03
C PRO A 3 2.52 13.67 -29.90
N LEU A 4 3.80 13.31 -29.85
CA LEU A 4 4.35 12.51 -28.77
C LEU A 4 4.32 13.35 -27.50
N VAL A 5 3.63 12.85 -26.47
CA VAL A 5 3.56 13.50 -25.16
C VAL A 5 4.98 13.74 -24.63
N PRO A 6 5.32 14.95 -24.15
CA PRO A 6 6.61 15.23 -23.52
C PRO A 6 6.81 14.29 -22.32
N MET A 7 7.92 13.55 -22.34
CA MET A 7 8.26 12.63 -21.26
C MET A 7 9.28 13.28 -20.35
N LYS A 8 9.05 13.20 -19.03
CA LYS A 8 10.06 13.58 -18.05
C LYS A 8 11.26 12.62 -18.17
N PRO A 9 12.50 13.13 -18.30
CA PRO A 9 13.68 12.27 -18.32
C PRO A 9 13.80 11.43 -17.04
N LEU A 10 14.34 10.23 -17.16
CA LEU A 10 14.72 9.42 -16.01
C LEU A 10 15.90 10.10 -15.31
N ASP A 11 15.69 10.49 -14.05
CA ASP A 11 16.72 11.12 -13.23
C ASP A 11 16.84 10.49 -11.84
N GLY A 12 16.37 9.24 -11.68
CA GLY A 12 16.43 8.51 -10.42
C GLY A 12 15.20 7.64 -10.16
N PRO A 13 15.16 6.98 -8.98
CA PRO A 13 14.17 5.94 -8.69
C PRO A 13 12.73 6.46 -8.62
N GLY A 14 12.50 7.64 -8.05
CA GLY A 14 11.14 8.16 -7.80
C GLY A 14 10.29 8.43 -9.05
N GLY A 15 10.90 8.43 -10.25
CA GLY A 15 10.18 8.57 -11.53
C GLY A 15 10.21 7.33 -12.40
N TYR A 16 10.85 6.24 -11.96
CA TYR A 16 11.16 5.10 -12.82
C TYR A 16 9.91 4.43 -13.38
N LEU A 17 8.90 4.13 -12.56
CA LEU A 17 7.68 3.47 -13.03
C LEU A 17 6.98 4.29 -14.12
N ARG A 18 6.74 5.57 -13.87
CA ARG A 18 6.13 6.48 -14.85
C ARG A 18 6.95 6.58 -16.12
N TRP A 19 8.27 6.68 -16.00
CA TRP A 19 9.20 6.71 -17.14
C TRP A 19 9.13 5.41 -17.95
N LYS A 20 9.20 4.25 -17.28
CA LYS A 20 9.19 2.91 -17.88
C LYS A 20 7.94 2.71 -18.73
N GLU A 21 6.76 2.98 -18.17
CA GLU A 21 5.48 2.88 -18.88
C GLU A 21 5.39 3.85 -20.07
N SER A 22 5.89 5.09 -19.91
CA SER A 22 5.89 6.09 -20.98
C SER A 22 6.80 5.70 -22.14
N VAL A 23 8.01 5.17 -21.84
CA VAL A 23 8.95 4.67 -22.85
C VAL A 23 8.36 3.46 -23.56
N LEU A 24 7.83 2.47 -22.84
CA LEU A 24 7.23 1.28 -23.44
C LEU A 24 6.10 1.64 -24.40
N LEU A 25 5.17 2.51 -23.97
CA LEU A 25 4.07 2.98 -24.82
C LEU A 25 4.59 3.62 -26.11
N ARG A 26 5.64 4.45 -26.02
CA ARG A 26 6.27 5.08 -27.18
C ARG A 26 6.91 4.05 -28.12
N LEU A 27 7.66 3.10 -27.58
CA LEU A 27 8.32 2.05 -28.37
C LEU A 27 7.30 1.13 -29.05
N HIS A 28 6.17 0.83 -28.40
CA HIS A 28 5.05 0.10 -29.00
C HIS A 28 4.41 0.88 -30.14
N THR A 29 4.17 2.19 -29.94
CA THR A 29 3.64 3.07 -30.99
C THR A 29 4.55 3.13 -32.22
N LEU A 30 5.86 3.00 -32.02
CA LEU A 30 6.86 2.95 -33.10
C LEU A 30 7.05 1.56 -33.71
N GLY A 31 6.44 0.51 -33.14
CA GLY A 31 6.58 -0.88 -33.62
C GLY A 31 7.92 -1.55 -33.29
N VAL A 32 8.80 -0.92 -32.51
CA VAL A 32 10.17 -1.42 -32.25
C VAL A 32 10.30 -2.16 -30.93
N ALA A 33 9.29 -2.16 -30.06
CA ALA A 33 9.36 -2.74 -28.71
C ALA A 33 9.78 -4.22 -28.65
N ARG A 34 9.59 -4.98 -29.75
CA ARG A 34 9.96 -6.41 -29.85
C ARG A 34 11.44 -6.68 -29.55
N VAL A 35 12.34 -5.75 -29.87
CA VAL A 35 13.80 -5.91 -29.69
C VAL A 35 14.22 -5.89 -28.22
N LEU A 36 13.32 -5.49 -27.32
CA LEU A 36 13.57 -5.54 -25.87
C LEU A 36 13.54 -6.96 -25.31
N SER A 37 12.80 -7.87 -25.96
CA SER A 37 12.55 -9.23 -25.47
C SER A 37 13.02 -10.33 -26.42
N VAL A 38 13.19 -10.04 -27.71
CA VAL A 38 13.58 -11.02 -28.72
C VAL A 38 15.02 -10.80 -29.13
N ASP A 39 15.85 -11.84 -28.97
CA ASP A 39 17.25 -11.83 -29.39
C ASP A 39 17.36 -11.66 -30.91
N ARG A 40 18.50 -11.10 -31.34
CA ARG A 40 18.81 -10.93 -32.76
C ARG A 40 18.78 -12.29 -33.47
N PRO A 41 18.03 -12.43 -34.58
CA PRO A 41 17.98 -13.68 -35.33
C PRO A 41 19.35 -13.98 -35.96
N PHE A 42 19.69 -15.27 -36.06
CA PHE A 42 20.94 -15.70 -36.66
C PHE A 42 20.90 -15.48 -38.19
N ALA A 43 21.94 -14.88 -38.74
CA ALA A 43 21.97 -14.44 -40.14
C ALA A 43 22.11 -15.59 -41.17
N ALA A 44 22.22 -16.86 -40.76
CA ALA A 44 22.35 -17.97 -41.72
C ALA A 44 21.02 -18.27 -42.43
N GLY A 45 20.73 -17.46 -43.45
CA GLY A 45 19.63 -17.66 -44.38
C GLY A 45 18.67 -16.46 -44.50
N ASP A 46 18.69 -15.52 -43.55
CA ASP A 46 17.75 -14.40 -43.51
C ASP A 46 18.40 -13.07 -43.09
N GLU A 47 19.30 -12.60 -43.94
CA GLU A 47 20.01 -11.32 -43.82
C GLU A 47 19.04 -10.12 -43.77
N ALA A 48 17.89 -10.21 -44.42
CA ALA A 48 16.89 -9.14 -44.45
C ALA A 48 16.22 -8.97 -43.07
N THR A 49 15.83 -10.08 -42.45
CA THR A 49 15.27 -10.07 -41.09
C THR A 49 16.29 -9.61 -40.05
N ALA A 50 17.56 -10.02 -40.18
CA ALA A 50 18.64 -9.54 -39.31
C ALA A 50 18.84 -8.02 -39.42
N LYS A 51 18.86 -7.47 -40.63
CA LYS A 51 18.98 -6.02 -40.86
C LYS A 51 17.79 -5.23 -40.32
N ASN A 52 16.57 -5.75 -40.50
CA ASN A 52 15.37 -5.11 -39.94
C ASN A 52 15.41 -5.13 -38.40
N TRP A 53 15.88 -6.21 -37.79
CA TRP A 53 16.08 -6.26 -36.35
C TRP A 53 17.13 -5.24 -35.89
N ASP A 54 18.28 -5.13 -36.58
CA ASP A 54 19.34 -4.17 -36.23
C ASP A 54 18.85 -2.72 -36.35
N HIS A 55 18.01 -2.43 -37.34
CA HIS A 55 17.37 -1.13 -37.50
C HIS A 55 16.43 -0.81 -36.33
N ASP A 56 15.54 -1.74 -35.98
CA ASP A 56 14.61 -1.58 -34.87
C ASP A 56 15.37 -1.43 -33.53
N ASP A 57 16.44 -2.20 -33.32
CA ASP A 57 17.29 -2.12 -32.12
C ASP A 57 17.96 -0.76 -32.01
N ALA A 58 18.54 -0.23 -33.10
CA ALA A 58 19.17 1.08 -33.11
C ALA A 58 18.16 2.19 -32.78
N ILE A 59 16.95 2.16 -33.37
CA ILE A 59 15.87 3.11 -33.08
C ILE A 59 15.44 3.00 -31.63
N CYS A 60 15.17 1.78 -31.16
CA CYS A 60 14.73 1.51 -29.80
C CYS A 60 15.75 2.00 -28.77
N ARG A 61 17.03 1.69 -28.97
CA ARG A 61 18.13 2.12 -28.11
C ARG A 61 18.25 3.64 -28.07
N GLY A 62 18.18 4.29 -29.24
CA GLY A 62 18.21 5.76 -29.34
C GLY A 62 17.05 6.41 -28.56
N HIS A 63 15.84 5.89 -28.69
CA HIS A 63 14.68 6.39 -27.95
C HIS A 63 14.82 6.22 -26.43
N ILE A 64 15.38 5.12 -25.95
CA ILE A 64 15.64 4.96 -24.52
C ILE A 64 16.67 5.99 -24.05
N LEU A 65 17.82 6.09 -24.73
CA LEU A 65 18.91 6.99 -24.35
C LEU A 65 18.49 8.47 -24.32
N THR A 66 17.70 8.92 -25.29
CA THR A 66 17.17 10.30 -25.36
C THR A 66 16.21 10.65 -24.22
N THR A 67 15.76 9.66 -23.45
CA THR A 67 14.87 9.88 -22.29
C THR A 67 15.61 9.75 -20.96
N LEU A 68 16.93 9.54 -20.97
CA LEU A 68 17.76 9.57 -19.76
C LEU A 68 18.21 11.00 -19.48
N SER A 69 18.41 11.32 -18.20
CA SER A 69 19.06 12.58 -17.84
C SER A 69 20.54 12.57 -18.22
N ASP A 70 21.13 13.76 -18.38
CA ASP A 70 22.56 13.92 -18.69
C ASP A 70 23.47 13.24 -17.67
N ARG A 71 23.01 13.10 -16.41
CA ARG A 71 23.74 12.39 -15.36
C ARG A 71 23.82 10.88 -15.65
N LEU A 72 22.77 10.28 -16.19
CA LEU A 72 22.69 8.84 -16.43
C LEU A 72 23.26 8.44 -17.79
N LEU A 73 23.20 9.33 -18.79
CA LEU A 73 23.59 9.03 -20.16
C LEU A 73 24.99 8.38 -20.29
N PRO A 74 26.06 8.87 -19.62
CA PRO A 74 27.40 8.29 -19.75
C PRO A 74 27.53 6.83 -19.27
N ASP A 75 26.72 6.44 -18.29
CA ASP A 75 26.74 5.09 -17.70
C ASP A 75 26.07 4.07 -18.62
N TYR A 76 25.00 4.48 -19.29
CA TYR A 76 24.15 3.60 -20.09
C TYR A 76 24.43 3.64 -21.60
N ALA A 77 25.04 4.71 -22.12
CA ALA A 77 25.29 4.89 -23.56
C ALA A 77 26.20 3.82 -24.19
N ARG A 78 27.04 3.17 -23.37
CA ARG A 78 27.99 2.11 -23.80
C ARG A 78 27.32 0.75 -23.97
N ILE A 79 26.08 0.58 -23.52
CA ILE A 79 25.37 -0.69 -23.67
C ILE A 79 24.95 -0.85 -25.13
N ALA A 80 25.33 -2.00 -25.70
CA ALA A 80 25.32 -2.25 -27.14
C ALA A 80 23.90 -2.35 -27.72
N THR A 81 23.02 -3.10 -27.07
CA THR A 81 21.66 -3.38 -27.56
C THR A 81 20.61 -2.67 -26.73
N ALA A 82 19.44 -2.39 -27.33
CA ALA A 82 18.30 -1.83 -26.61
C ALA A 82 17.81 -2.80 -25.51
N GLY A 83 17.79 -4.11 -25.79
CA GLY A 83 17.41 -5.13 -24.83
C GLY A 83 18.33 -5.16 -23.59
N ASP A 84 19.65 -5.10 -23.78
CA ASP A 84 20.60 -5.06 -22.66
C ASP A 84 20.49 -3.77 -21.87
N LEU A 85 20.28 -2.65 -22.56
CA LEU A 85 20.09 -1.34 -21.95
C LEU A 85 18.84 -1.35 -21.06
N TRP A 86 17.73 -1.85 -21.60
CA TRP A 86 16.46 -1.98 -20.88
C TRP A 86 16.59 -2.87 -19.64
N ARG A 87 17.24 -4.03 -19.79
CA ARG A 87 17.52 -4.94 -18.67
C ARG A 87 18.44 -4.31 -17.62
N ALA A 88 19.44 -3.53 -18.03
CA ALA A 88 20.32 -2.83 -17.10
C ALA A 88 19.56 -1.79 -16.27
N LEU A 89 18.70 -0.99 -16.91
CA LEU A 89 17.85 -0.02 -16.21
C LEU A 89 16.88 -0.72 -15.25
N ALA A 90 16.26 -1.82 -15.67
CA ALA A 90 15.40 -2.62 -14.80
C ALA A 90 16.17 -3.17 -13.58
N ARG A 91 17.39 -3.69 -13.74
CA ARG A 91 18.20 -4.14 -12.60
C ARG A 91 18.49 -3.03 -11.58
N THR A 92 18.63 -1.78 -12.04
CA THR A 92 18.94 -0.64 -11.17
C THR A 92 17.71 -0.10 -10.44
N TYR A 93 16.54 -0.07 -11.10
CA TYR A 93 15.38 0.66 -10.60
C TYR A 93 14.14 -0.21 -10.31
N ASP A 94 14.06 -1.41 -10.88
CA ASP A 94 13.03 -2.41 -10.58
C ASP A 94 13.45 -3.27 -9.37
N VAL A 95 13.77 -2.58 -8.27
CA VAL A 95 14.37 -3.16 -7.06
C VAL A 95 13.33 -3.65 -6.05
N ASP A 96 12.06 -3.34 -6.27
CA ASP A 96 11.02 -3.64 -5.30
C ASP A 96 10.65 -5.13 -5.33
N SER A 97 11.18 -5.87 -4.36
CA SER A 97 10.84 -7.27 -4.15
C SER A 97 9.40 -7.43 -3.67
N ARG A 98 8.83 -8.63 -3.87
CA ARG A 98 7.53 -9.02 -3.29
C ARG A 98 7.46 -8.71 -1.78
N ARG A 99 8.57 -8.89 -1.05
CA ARG A 99 8.66 -8.61 0.38
C ARG A 99 8.60 -7.11 0.67
N ALA A 100 9.33 -6.29 -0.09
CA ALA A 100 9.28 -4.83 0.07
C ALA A 100 7.86 -4.28 -0.18
N TRP A 101 7.14 -4.81 -1.18
CA TRP A 101 5.74 -4.47 -1.41
C TRP A 101 4.81 -4.92 -0.28
N ARG A 102 5.04 -6.12 0.26
CA ARG A 102 4.31 -6.61 1.44
C ARG A 102 4.56 -5.71 2.64
N ASP A 103 5.81 -5.33 2.93
CA ASP A 103 6.14 -4.46 4.05
C ASP A 103 5.45 -3.08 3.91
N ARG A 104 5.34 -2.55 2.68
CA ARG A 104 4.57 -1.33 2.39
C ARG A 104 3.07 -1.52 2.60
N PHE A 105 2.51 -2.65 2.16
CA PHE A 105 1.10 -2.98 2.37
C PHE A 105 0.78 -3.11 3.87
N ASP A 106 1.60 -3.84 4.61
CA ASP A 106 1.42 -4.06 6.04
C ASP A 106 1.53 -2.75 6.83
N GLY A 107 2.46 -1.87 6.44
CA GLY A 107 2.66 -0.55 7.02
C GLY A 107 1.74 0.55 6.49
N PHE A 108 0.85 0.26 5.52
CA PHE A 108 -0.11 1.24 5.03
C PHE A 108 -1.20 1.51 6.07
N GLU A 109 -1.51 2.78 6.26
CA GLU A 109 -2.55 3.29 7.15
C GLU A 109 -3.39 4.33 6.40
N PHE A 110 -4.69 4.29 6.63
CA PHE A 110 -5.62 5.28 6.09
C PHE A 110 -5.56 6.58 6.90
N HIS A 111 -5.73 7.71 6.23
CA HIS A 111 -5.81 8.99 6.90
C HIS A 111 -7.18 9.12 7.59
N HIS A 112 -7.21 9.07 8.93
CA HIS A 112 -8.44 9.14 9.76
C HIS A 112 -9.30 10.42 9.63
N LYS A 113 -8.92 11.38 8.79
CA LYS A 113 -9.67 12.61 8.52
C LYS A 113 -9.77 12.93 7.03
N ALA A 114 -9.44 11.96 6.18
CA ALA A 114 -9.57 12.14 4.74
C ALA A 114 -11.06 12.25 4.36
N PRO A 115 -11.42 13.18 3.46
CA PRO A 115 -12.75 13.16 2.85
C PRO A 115 -12.98 11.85 2.07
N GLY A 116 -14.25 11.54 1.78
CA GLY A 116 -14.64 10.24 1.21
C GLY A 116 -14.06 9.93 -0.18
N ASP A 117 -13.76 10.94 -0.98
CA ASP A 117 -13.05 10.79 -2.26
C ASP A 117 -11.60 10.34 -2.05
N VAL A 118 -10.90 10.93 -1.07
CA VAL A 118 -9.55 10.52 -0.66
C VAL A 118 -9.53 9.09 -0.13
N LEU A 119 -10.58 8.66 0.60
CA LEU A 119 -10.70 7.28 1.06
C LEU A 119 -10.68 6.27 -0.10
N LEU A 120 -11.37 6.57 -1.21
CA LEU A 120 -11.38 5.69 -2.38
C LEU A 120 -10.00 5.66 -3.08
N GLU A 121 -9.29 6.78 -3.14
CA GLU A 121 -7.91 6.83 -3.66
C GLU A 121 -6.95 6.03 -2.80
N GLU A 122 -7.08 6.13 -1.47
CA GLU A 122 -6.31 5.35 -0.50
C GLU A 122 -6.59 3.86 -0.61
N MET A 123 -7.85 3.47 -0.80
CA MET A 123 -8.22 2.08 -1.05
C MET A 123 -7.58 1.55 -2.33
N ALA A 124 -7.62 2.33 -3.42
CA ALA A 124 -6.96 1.97 -4.67
C ALA A 124 -5.45 1.81 -4.49
N HIS A 125 -4.83 2.70 -3.70
CA HIS A 125 -3.41 2.59 -3.37
C HIS A 125 -3.09 1.32 -2.58
N ALA A 126 -3.87 1.02 -1.54
CA ALA A 126 -3.68 -0.15 -0.70
C ALA A 126 -3.88 -1.47 -1.47
N GLU A 127 -4.89 -1.53 -2.33
CA GLU A 127 -5.10 -2.66 -3.23
C GLU A 127 -3.93 -2.83 -4.21
N ALA A 128 -3.42 -1.74 -4.80
CA ALA A 128 -2.26 -1.77 -5.68
C ALA A 128 -0.99 -2.28 -4.97
N LEU A 129 -0.80 -1.94 -3.69
CA LEU A 129 0.28 -2.51 -2.87
C LEU A 129 0.10 -4.03 -2.70
N GLY A 130 -1.13 -4.50 -2.44
CA GLY A 130 -1.44 -5.93 -2.34
C GLY A 130 -1.18 -6.70 -3.63
N VAL A 131 -1.57 -6.14 -4.78
CA VAL A 131 -1.29 -6.69 -6.12
C VAL A 131 0.21 -6.76 -6.38
N ALA A 132 0.96 -5.69 -6.09
CA ALA A 132 2.41 -5.67 -6.25
C ALA A 132 3.12 -6.70 -5.33
N ALA A 133 2.56 -6.92 -4.13
CA ALA A 133 2.97 -7.97 -3.20
C ALA A 133 2.50 -9.38 -3.60
N LYS A 134 1.75 -9.53 -4.70
CA LYS A 134 1.14 -10.77 -5.18
C LYS A 134 0.33 -11.47 -4.07
N LEU A 135 -0.47 -10.71 -3.33
CA LEU A 135 -1.36 -11.24 -2.30
C LEU A 135 -2.66 -11.76 -2.97
N PRO A 136 -3.25 -12.83 -2.43
CA PRO A 136 -4.61 -13.24 -2.80
C PRO A 136 -5.64 -12.13 -2.52
N ASP A 137 -6.68 -12.02 -3.34
CA ASP A 137 -7.71 -10.97 -3.25
C ASP A 137 -8.42 -10.98 -1.89
N ASP A 138 -8.77 -12.16 -1.40
CA ASP A 138 -9.41 -12.39 -0.10
C ASP A 138 -8.53 -11.96 1.07
N HIS A 139 -7.22 -12.20 0.96
CA HIS A 139 -6.25 -11.75 1.94
C HIS A 139 -6.14 -10.23 1.99
N VAL A 140 -6.10 -9.57 0.82
CA VAL A 140 -6.08 -8.10 0.75
C VAL A 140 -7.36 -7.53 1.36
N ALA A 141 -8.52 -8.08 0.98
CA ALA A 141 -9.81 -7.64 1.49
C ALA A 141 -9.93 -7.79 3.01
N SER A 142 -9.53 -8.95 3.55
CA SER A 142 -9.55 -9.19 5.00
C SER A 142 -8.61 -8.24 5.76
N ALA A 143 -7.40 -8.01 5.24
CA ALA A 143 -6.44 -7.11 5.88
C ALA A 143 -6.92 -5.65 5.85
N LEU A 144 -7.54 -5.21 4.75
CA LEU A 144 -8.10 -3.86 4.65
C LEU A 144 -9.32 -3.68 5.55
N CYS A 145 -10.20 -4.68 5.70
CA CYS A 145 -11.33 -4.58 6.63
C CYS A 145 -10.90 -4.25 8.07
N GLY A 146 -9.71 -4.72 8.49
CA GLY A 146 -9.14 -4.39 9.80
C GLY A 146 -8.48 -3.01 9.89
N LYS A 147 -8.23 -2.34 8.76
CA LYS A 147 -7.59 -1.01 8.68
C LYS A 147 -8.58 0.10 8.29
N LEU A 148 -9.69 -0.27 7.65
CA LEU A 148 -10.75 0.62 7.20
C LEU A 148 -11.55 1.21 8.37
N PRO A 149 -12.31 2.29 8.13
CA PRO A 149 -13.22 2.80 9.14
C PRO A 149 -14.24 1.72 9.53
N GLU A 150 -14.59 1.64 10.82
CA GLU A 150 -15.38 0.54 11.39
C GLU A 150 -16.70 0.30 10.63
N VAL A 151 -17.37 1.37 10.22
CA VAL A 151 -18.60 1.31 9.41
C VAL A 151 -18.41 0.58 8.08
N VAL A 152 -17.23 0.69 7.47
CA VAL A 152 -16.89 0.04 6.20
C VAL A 152 -16.42 -1.40 6.46
N GLY A 153 -15.49 -1.58 7.39
CA GLY A 153 -14.90 -2.90 7.71
C GLY A 153 -15.95 -3.89 8.22
N THR A 154 -16.75 -3.50 9.21
CA THR A 154 -17.78 -4.37 9.80
C THR A 154 -18.88 -4.70 8.79
N ALA A 155 -19.32 -3.72 7.98
CA ALA A 155 -20.35 -3.96 6.97
C ALA A 155 -19.87 -4.86 5.82
N ALA A 156 -18.57 -4.85 5.49
CA ALA A 156 -18.00 -5.77 4.51
C ALA A 156 -17.96 -7.21 5.04
N VAL A 157 -17.60 -7.40 6.32
CA VAL A 157 -17.50 -8.72 6.96
C VAL A 157 -18.87 -9.33 7.28
N ALA A 158 -19.88 -8.51 7.60
CA ALA A 158 -21.20 -8.98 8.02
C ALA A 158 -22.09 -9.57 6.89
N ARG A 159 -21.59 -9.68 5.65
CA ARG A 159 -22.36 -10.22 4.52
C ARG A 159 -22.39 -11.75 4.59
N PRO A 160 -23.54 -12.40 4.87
CA PRO A 160 -23.60 -13.81 5.25
C PRO A 160 -23.16 -14.81 4.17
N ASP A 161 -23.23 -14.44 2.89
CA ASP A 161 -23.07 -15.35 1.75
C ASP A 161 -21.94 -14.96 0.79
N ALA A 162 -21.09 -13.99 1.15
CA ALA A 162 -20.01 -13.53 0.29
C ALA A 162 -18.65 -13.95 0.85
N GLU A 163 -17.85 -14.67 0.05
CA GLU A 163 -16.40 -14.71 0.28
C GLU A 163 -15.90 -13.26 0.29
N ILE A 164 -15.20 -12.87 1.35
CA ILE A 164 -14.69 -11.51 1.51
C ILE A 164 -13.61 -11.31 0.44
N GLY A 165 -13.94 -10.55 -0.59
CA GLY A 165 -13.03 -10.12 -1.64
C GLY A 165 -13.10 -8.61 -1.85
N MET A 166 -12.17 -8.06 -2.62
CA MET A 166 -12.06 -6.60 -2.80
C MET A 166 -13.33 -6.00 -3.40
N SER A 167 -14.02 -6.73 -4.27
CA SER A 167 -15.31 -6.30 -4.84
C SER A 167 -16.34 -5.92 -3.78
N VAL A 168 -16.46 -6.72 -2.71
CA VAL A 168 -17.39 -6.47 -1.60
C VAL A 168 -16.98 -5.23 -0.81
N VAL A 169 -15.68 -5.10 -0.51
CA VAL A 169 -15.13 -3.96 0.23
C VAL A 169 -15.37 -2.66 -0.53
N TRP A 170 -15.10 -2.66 -1.83
CA TRP A 170 -15.36 -1.54 -2.73
C TRP A 170 -16.85 -1.15 -2.81
N ASP A 171 -17.76 -2.12 -2.84
CA ASP A 171 -19.21 -1.85 -2.87
C ASP A 171 -19.71 -1.20 -1.58
N VAL A 172 -19.17 -1.60 -0.43
CA VAL A 172 -19.49 -0.98 0.86
C VAL A 172 -18.90 0.43 0.93
N ALA A 173 -17.61 0.59 0.61
CA ALA A 173 -16.95 1.90 0.65
C ALA A 173 -17.65 2.92 -0.25
N ARG A 174 -18.00 2.55 -1.49
CA ARG A 174 -18.74 3.45 -2.41
C ARG A 174 -20.09 3.88 -1.85
N ARG A 175 -20.83 2.98 -1.20
CA ARG A 175 -22.13 3.32 -0.58
C ARG A 175 -21.97 4.27 0.59
N VAL A 176 -20.95 4.04 1.42
CA VAL A 176 -20.64 4.89 2.58
C VAL A 176 -20.23 6.29 2.13
N VAL A 177 -19.37 6.41 1.12
CA VAL A 177 -18.98 7.71 0.53
C VAL A 177 -20.17 8.41 -0.12
N ALA A 178 -21.03 7.67 -0.84
CA ALA A 178 -22.23 8.25 -1.45
C ALA A 178 -23.32 8.68 -0.44
N SER A 179 -23.20 8.29 0.83
CA SER A 179 -24.15 8.65 1.89
C SER A 179 -23.82 10.00 2.55
N ASP A 180 -22.83 10.75 2.05
CA ASP A 180 -22.36 12.05 2.58
C ASP A 180 -22.06 12.03 4.10
N ILE A 181 -21.63 10.89 4.61
CA ILE A 181 -21.17 10.76 5.99
C ILE A 181 -19.88 11.58 6.13
N GLY A 182 -19.91 12.62 6.96
CA GLY A 182 -18.75 13.49 7.20
C GLY A 182 -17.53 12.68 7.67
N PRO A 183 -16.30 13.07 7.28
CA PRO A 183 -15.08 12.34 7.62
C PRO A 183 -14.90 12.12 9.13
N GLU A 184 -15.45 13.01 9.95
CA GLU A 184 -15.48 12.91 11.41
C GLU A 184 -16.36 11.77 11.95
N TRP A 185 -17.34 11.28 11.18
CA TRP A 185 -18.23 10.19 11.55
C TRP A 185 -17.81 8.85 10.96
N LEU A 186 -17.05 8.86 9.85
CA LEU A 186 -16.49 7.64 9.25
C LEU A 186 -15.56 6.90 10.23
N TRP A 187 -14.76 7.66 10.99
CA TRP A 187 -13.71 7.13 11.86
C TRP A 187 -14.03 7.16 13.35
N LYS A 188 -15.25 7.57 13.75
CA LYS A 188 -15.69 7.47 15.14
C LYS A 188 -16.00 6.01 15.46
N THR A 189 -15.16 5.39 16.26
CA THR A 189 -15.56 4.24 17.07
C THR A 189 -16.71 4.67 17.98
N PRO A 190 -17.73 3.83 18.23
CA PRO A 190 -18.63 4.09 19.35
C PRO A 190 -17.74 4.14 20.59
N GLU A 191 -17.57 5.33 21.16
CA GLU A 191 -17.02 5.45 22.49
C GLU A 191 -17.88 4.52 23.35
N THR A 192 -17.25 3.58 24.05
CA THR A 192 -17.86 3.01 25.24
C THR A 192 -18.16 4.23 26.11
N ASP A 193 -19.42 4.67 26.09
CA ASP A 193 -19.97 5.63 27.02
C ASP A 193 -19.73 5.06 28.41
N ASP A 194 -18.58 5.39 29.01
CA ASP A 194 -18.37 5.28 30.44
C ASP A 194 -19.30 6.33 31.07
N GLU A 195 -20.55 5.90 31.24
CA GLU A 195 -21.48 6.28 32.28
C GLU A 195 -21.26 7.67 32.90
N GLU A 196 -21.70 8.73 32.20
CA GLU A 196 -22.39 9.80 32.92
C GLU A 196 -23.76 9.26 33.38
N GLN A 197 -23.73 8.38 34.40
CA GLN A 197 -24.91 8.15 35.24
C GLN A 197 -25.17 9.45 36.02
N GLY A 198 -25.85 10.38 35.36
CA GLY A 198 -26.56 11.48 36.01
C GLY A 198 -27.58 10.90 36.97
N GLY A 199 -27.18 10.71 38.23
CA GLY A 199 -28.02 10.18 39.30
C GLY A 199 -29.14 11.15 39.65
N TYR A 200 -30.32 10.95 39.06
CA TYR A 200 -31.58 11.43 39.59
C TYR A 200 -31.94 10.59 40.82
N TYR A 201 -31.57 11.06 42.01
CA TYR A 201 -32.05 10.51 43.27
C TYR A 201 -33.56 10.79 43.40
N LEU A 202 -34.38 9.76 43.18
CA LEU A 202 -35.72 9.69 43.74
C LEU A 202 -35.59 9.26 45.21
N ASP A 203 -35.94 10.20 46.09
CA ASP A 203 -35.96 10.04 47.54
C ASP A 203 -37.00 8.98 47.94
N GLY A 204 -36.55 7.92 48.60
CA GLY A 204 -37.36 6.78 49.02
C GLY A 204 -36.98 6.36 50.45
N PRO A 205 -37.96 5.96 51.28
CA PRO A 205 -37.92 6.24 52.71
C PRO A 205 -36.99 5.35 53.52
N LYS A 206 -36.29 5.99 54.45
CA LYS A 206 -35.34 5.46 55.42
C LYS A 206 -36.01 4.45 56.40
N PRO A 207 -35.51 3.21 56.55
CA PRO A 207 -35.92 2.33 57.64
C PRO A 207 -35.23 2.72 58.96
N PRO A 208 -35.87 2.49 60.12
CA PRO A 208 -35.43 3.01 61.40
C PRO A 208 -34.28 2.17 61.98
N GLY A 209 -33.37 2.87 62.66
CA GLY A 209 -32.12 2.33 63.16
C GLY A 209 -32.26 1.34 64.32
N GLN A 210 -31.22 0.54 64.48
CA GLN A 210 -30.84 -0.05 65.77
C GLN A 210 -29.34 0.12 65.97
N SER A 211 -29.00 0.69 67.11
CA SER A 211 -27.66 0.83 67.63
C SER A 211 -27.15 -0.52 68.14
N THR A 212 -25.84 -0.74 68.07
CA THR A 212 -24.94 -1.04 69.21
C THR A 212 -23.63 -1.65 68.69
N GLY A 213 -22.52 -1.37 69.38
CA GLY A 213 -21.39 -2.31 69.42
C GLY A 213 -20.04 -1.89 68.82
N ARG A 214 -19.45 -0.81 69.35
CA ARG A 214 -18.01 -0.68 69.72
C ARG A 214 -17.11 -1.92 69.52
N ARG A 215 -16.04 -1.81 68.72
CA ARG A 215 -14.63 -2.02 69.14
C ARG A 215 -13.63 -1.71 68.02
N GLU A 216 -12.65 -0.88 68.36
CA GLU A 216 -11.40 -0.62 67.65
C GLU A 216 -10.51 -1.87 67.57
N ARG A 217 -9.62 -1.94 66.57
CA ARG A 217 -8.14 -2.03 66.72
C ARG A 217 -7.43 -2.57 65.46
N GLY A 218 -6.40 -1.84 65.02
CA GLY A 218 -5.17 -2.34 64.38
C GLY A 218 -5.29 -2.77 62.92
N GLU A 219 -4.29 -2.66 62.06
CA GLU A 219 -2.95 -2.08 62.10
C GLU A 219 -2.41 -2.21 60.66
N HIS A 220 -1.54 -1.29 60.28
CA HIS A 220 -0.86 -1.30 58.99
C HIS A 220 0.10 -2.48 58.87
N GLY A 221 0.11 -3.15 57.72
CA GLY A 221 1.11 -4.14 57.35
C GLY A 221 1.23 -4.23 55.83
N HIS A 222 2.05 -3.37 55.23
CA HIS A 222 2.48 -3.53 53.84
C HIS A 222 3.42 -4.74 53.73
N VAL A 223 3.00 -5.74 52.96
CA VAL A 223 3.83 -6.87 52.53
C VAL A 223 3.79 -6.96 51.01
N ALA A 224 4.93 -6.69 50.35
CA ALA A 224 5.29 -7.26 49.05
C ALA A 224 6.82 -7.18 48.91
N ARG A 225 7.55 -8.26 49.18
CA ARG A 225 7.97 -9.31 48.21
C ARG A 225 8.83 -8.80 47.04
N ASN A 226 10.13 -8.77 47.31
CA ASN A 226 11.18 -9.57 46.67
C ASN A 226 11.09 -9.94 45.17
N CYS A 227 12.20 -9.60 44.51
CA CYS A 227 13.03 -10.49 43.68
C CYS A 227 12.56 -10.86 42.26
N ARG A 228 13.22 -10.30 41.23
CA ARG A 228 14.45 -10.85 40.60
C ARG A 228 14.67 -10.19 39.23
N ARG A 229 15.81 -9.54 39.04
CA ARG A 229 16.49 -9.52 37.74
C ARG A 229 17.90 -10.06 37.92
N ARG A 230 18.13 -11.22 37.30
CA ARG A 230 19.47 -11.72 36.95
C ARG A 230 20.01 -10.82 35.84
N GLY A 231 21.22 -10.29 36.04
CA GLY A 231 22.03 -9.65 35.01
C GLY A 231 23.44 -10.20 35.13
N PHE A 232 23.76 -11.13 34.25
CA PHE A 232 25.07 -11.74 34.06
C PHE A 232 25.89 -10.76 33.21
N VAL A 233 27.07 -10.32 33.68
CA VAL A 233 28.07 -9.66 32.82
C VAL A 233 29.42 -10.29 33.10
N ARG A 234 30.04 -10.74 32.00
CA ARG A 234 31.37 -11.35 31.89
C ARG A 234 32.48 -10.37 32.22
N ALA A 235 33.54 -10.88 32.84
CA ALA A 235 34.92 -10.72 32.41
C ALA A 235 35.62 -12.06 32.64
#